data_AF-A0A535F6X3-F1
#
_entry.id   AF-A0A535F6X3-F1
#
_cell.length_a   1.000
_cell.length_b   1.000
_cell.length_c   1.000
_cell.angle_alpha   90.00
_cell.angle_beta   90.00
_cell.angle_gamma   90.00
#
_symmetry.space_group_name_H-M   'P 1'
#
loop_
_entity.id
_entity.type
_entity.pdbx_description
1 polymer ?
#
loop_
_entity_poly.entity_id
_entity_poly.type
_entity_poly.pdbx_seq_one_letter_code
_entity_poly.pdbx_strand_id
1 'polypeptide(L)'
;MIEEQFPLDVVARPKRKFNNLVNNPILEDYSLRYAPRSFRKWSAYATATAALGGIAYLADYAIGGSIAVTYGFNSALWAILLAAIVIFLTGIPIAYYSARYNIDMDLLTRGAGFGYLGSTITSLIYASFTFIFFALEGSIMAQALTLSTGLPLPASYL
;
A
#
# COMPACT_ATOMS: atom_id res chain seq x y z
N MET A 1 55.19 -31.60 -5.55
CA MET A 1 54.13 -32.55 -5.19
C MET A 1 53.45 -31.96 -3.96
N ILE A 2 52.23 -31.44 -3.93
CA ILE A 2 51.11 -31.21 -4.87
C ILE A 2 50.46 -29.92 -4.33
N GLU A 3 50.21 -28.91 -5.17
CA GLU A 3 49.33 -27.80 -4.79
C GLU A 3 47.89 -28.33 -4.75
N GLU A 4 47.26 -28.25 -3.59
CA GLU A 4 45.89 -28.66 -3.36
C GLU A 4 44.95 -27.58 -3.92
N GLN A 5 44.57 -27.74 -5.20
CA GLN A 5 43.61 -26.84 -5.84
C GLN A 5 42.19 -27.32 -5.54
N PHE A 6 41.63 -26.86 -4.42
CA PHE A 6 40.20 -27.00 -4.15
C PHE A 6 39.41 -26.28 -5.24
N PRO A 7 38.56 -26.97 -6.02
CA PRO A 7 37.71 -26.29 -6.98
C PRO A 7 36.68 -25.47 -6.20
N LEU A 8 36.76 -24.14 -6.34
CA LEU A 8 35.64 -23.27 -5.98
C LEU A 8 34.55 -23.53 -7.04
N ASP A 9 33.72 -24.54 -6.80
CA ASP A 9 32.44 -24.67 -7.48
C ASP A 9 31.64 -23.42 -7.15
N VAL A 10 31.75 -22.41 -8.03
CA VAL A 10 30.87 -21.26 -8.03
C VAL A 10 29.51 -21.82 -8.40
N VAL A 11 28.75 -22.22 -7.37
CA VAL A 11 27.36 -22.66 -7.51
C VAL A 11 26.63 -21.53 -8.22
N ALA A 12 26.47 -21.68 -9.53
CA ALA A 12 25.76 -20.73 -10.36
C ALA A 12 24.32 -20.73 -9.85
N ARG A 13 23.96 -19.68 -9.09
CA ARG A 13 22.60 -19.53 -8.59
C ARG A 13 21.67 -19.66 -9.79
N PRO A 14 20.68 -20.57 -9.76
CA PRO A 14 19.80 -20.76 -10.90
C PRO A 14 19.15 -19.41 -11.24
N LYS A 15 19.46 -18.87 -12.42
CA LYS A 15 18.79 -17.68 -12.95
C LYS A 15 17.32 -18.04 -13.12
N ARG A 16 16.45 -17.50 -12.25
CA ARG A 16 15.00 -17.66 -12.34
C ARG A 16 14.54 -17.28 -13.75
N LYS A 17 13.96 -18.25 -14.46
CA LYS A 17 13.25 -17.98 -15.72
C LYS A 17 11.86 -17.46 -15.36
N PHE A 18 11.61 -16.19 -15.63
CA PHE A 18 10.26 -15.62 -15.55
C PHE A 18 9.49 -15.96 -16.83
N ASN A 19 8.17 -16.13 -16.71
CA ASN A 19 7.30 -16.36 -17.87
C ASN A 19 7.39 -15.17 -18.85
N ASN A 20 7.27 -15.41 -20.16
CA ASN A 20 7.45 -14.36 -21.18
C ASN A 20 6.45 -13.20 -21.04
N LEU A 21 5.28 -13.45 -20.44
CA LEU A 21 4.27 -12.42 -20.11
C LEU A 21 4.71 -11.47 -18.98
N VAL A 22 5.62 -11.91 -18.11
CA VAL A 22 6.18 -11.14 -16.98
C VAL A 22 7.51 -10.49 -17.38
N ASN A 23 8.18 -11.05 -18.37
CA ASN A 23 9.51 -10.65 -18.83
C ASN A 23 9.40 -9.61 -19.96
N ASN A 24 8.67 -8.52 -19.72
CA ASN A 24 8.56 -7.42 -20.68
C ASN A 24 9.61 -6.34 -20.36
N PRO A 25 10.71 -6.21 -21.12
CA PRO A 25 11.78 -5.26 -20.85
C PRO A 25 11.40 -3.79 -21.12
N ILE A 26 10.20 -3.53 -21.65
CA ILE A 26 9.75 -2.20 -22.10
C ILE A 26 9.05 -1.41 -20.96
N LEU A 27 8.53 -2.10 -19.94
CA LEU A 27 7.90 -1.48 -18.77
C LEU A 27 8.74 -1.77 -17.55
N GLU A 28 9.42 -0.74 -17.07
CA GLU A 28 10.25 -0.85 -15.89
C GLU A 28 9.35 -0.93 -14.64
N ASP A 29 9.07 -2.16 -14.22
CA ASP A 29 8.21 -2.44 -13.07
C ASP A 29 9.03 -2.48 -11.76
N TYR A 30 8.90 -1.42 -10.99
CA TYR A 30 9.51 -1.28 -9.66
C TYR A 30 8.58 -1.71 -8.52
N SER A 31 7.38 -2.19 -8.80
CA SER A 31 6.42 -2.61 -7.78
C SER A 31 6.91 -3.86 -7.03
N LEU A 32 7.72 -4.69 -7.70
CA LEU A 32 8.31 -5.92 -7.13
C LEU A 32 9.84 -5.85 -6.99
N ARG A 33 10.45 -4.69 -7.26
CA ARG A 33 11.91 -4.52 -7.36
C ARG A 33 12.38 -3.26 -6.64
N TYR A 34 13.68 -3.20 -6.38
CA TYR A 34 14.31 -1.99 -5.86
C TYR A 34 14.12 -0.83 -6.85
N ALA A 35 13.68 0.33 -6.36
CA ALA A 35 13.56 1.55 -7.15
C ALA A 35 14.88 2.34 -7.12
N PRO A 36 15.61 2.47 -8.24
CA PRO A 36 16.86 3.20 -8.30
C PRO A 36 16.65 4.70 -8.11
N ARG A 37 17.66 5.33 -7.50
CA ARG A 37 17.62 6.77 -7.16
C ARG A 37 17.41 7.68 -8.37
N SER A 38 17.85 7.27 -9.57
CA SER A 38 17.66 8.00 -10.83
C SER A 38 16.18 8.19 -11.21
N PHE A 39 15.27 7.37 -10.67
CA PHE A 39 13.83 7.46 -10.94
C PHE A 39 13.06 8.32 -9.92
N ARG A 40 13.72 8.85 -8.88
CA ARG A 40 13.12 9.81 -7.94
C ARG A 40 13.10 11.21 -8.54
N LYS A 41 12.12 11.45 -9.41
CA LYS A 41 11.91 12.75 -10.10
C LYS A 41 11.02 13.73 -9.33
N TRP A 42 10.19 13.22 -8.43
CA TRP A 42 9.19 14.02 -7.69
C TRP A 42 9.77 14.52 -6.36
N SER A 43 9.43 15.76 -6.00
CA SER A 43 9.83 16.34 -4.71
C SER A 43 9.08 15.66 -3.56
N ALA A 44 9.68 15.69 -2.37
CA ALA A 44 9.03 15.14 -1.17
C ALA A 44 7.66 15.78 -0.90
N TYR A 45 7.51 17.07 -1.21
CA TYR A 45 6.24 17.78 -1.10
C TYR A 45 5.20 17.23 -2.08
N ALA A 46 5.55 17.08 -3.36
CA ALA A 46 4.64 16.52 -4.36
C ALA A 46 4.18 15.09 -3.99
N THR A 47 5.10 14.27 -3.49
CA THR A 47 4.78 12.93 -2.97
C THR A 47 3.86 12.99 -1.75
N ALA A 48 4.12 13.90 -0.80
CA ALA A 48 3.28 14.07 0.37
C ALA A 48 1.86 14.52 0.00
N THR A 49 1.71 15.49 -0.91
CA THR A 49 0.39 15.94 -1.37
C THR A 49 -0.37 14.85 -2.13
N ALA A 50 0.32 14.05 -2.95
CA ALA A 50 -0.29 12.92 -3.62
C ALA A 50 -0.75 11.85 -2.64
N ALA A 51 0.05 11.56 -1.61
CA ALA A 51 -0.32 10.64 -0.55
C ALA A 51 -1.53 11.15 0.26
N LEU A 52 -1.53 12.44 0.65
CA LEU A 52 -2.64 13.08 1.36
C LEU A 52 -3.94 13.08 0.53
N GLY A 53 -3.85 13.34 -0.78
CA GLY A 53 -4.99 13.23 -1.68
C GLY A 53 -5.48 11.79 -1.84
N GLY A 54 -4.56 10.83 -1.84
CA GLY A 54 -4.89 9.41 -1.95
C GLY A 54 -5.61 8.82 -0.75
N ILE A 55 -5.41 9.38 0.46
CA ILE A 55 -6.06 8.94 1.71
C ILE A 55 -7.31 9.75 2.07
N ALA A 56 -7.77 10.65 1.18
CA ALA A 56 -8.96 11.46 1.40
C ALA A 56 -10.23 10.65 1.04
N TYR A 57 -10.73 9.84 1.97
CA TYR A 57 -11.90 8.98 1.79
C TYR A 57 -13.14 9.57 2.48
N LEU A 58 -14.30 9.61 1.79
CA LEU A 58 -15.57 10.00 2.39
C LEU A 58 -16.06 8.96 3.41
N ALA A 59 -15.69 7.69 3.21
CA ALA A 59 -15.99 6.60 4.13
C ALA A 59 -15.42 6.86 5.54
N ASP A 60 -14.17 7.33 5.63
CA ASP A 60 -13.54 7.65 6.91
C ASP A 60 -14.26 8.80 7.64
N TYR A 61 -14.73 9.79 6.88
CA TYR A 61 -15.54 10.88 7.43
C TYR A 61 -16.87 10.36 8.00
N ALA A 62 -17.55 9.46 7.27
CA ALA A 62 -18.79 8.86 7.73
C ALA A 62 -18.59 7.98 8.98
N ILE A 63 -17.52 7.18 9.02
CA ILE A 63 -17.17 6.33 10.17
C ILE A 63 -16.85 7.20 11.38
N GLY A 64 -16.00 8.22 11.23
CA GLY A 64 -15.66 9.15 12.31
C GLY A 64 -16.88 9.89 12.85
N GLY A 65 -17.76 10.36 11.96
CA GLY A 65 -19.03 10.99 12.33
C GLY A 65 -19.97 10.06 13.10
N SER A 66 -20.06 8.79 12.68
CA SER A 66 -20.87 7.77 13.37
C SER A 66 -20.41 7.54 14.81
N ILE A 67 -19.10 7.48 15.05
CA ILE A 67 -18.53 7.34 16.40
C ILE A 67 -18.89 8.55 17.27
N ALA A 68 -18.80 9.77 16.72
CA ALA A 68 -19.16 11.00 17.42
C ALA A 68 -20.64 11.07 17.79
N VAL A 69 -21.54 10.64 16.90
CA VAL A 69 -22.99 10.59 17.16
C VAL A 69 -23.33 9.52 18.20
N THR A 70 -22.69 8.35 18.13
CA THR A 70 -23.03 7.20 18.98
C THR A 70 -22.47 7.32 20.41
N TYR A 71 -21.24 7.83 20.55
CA TYR A 71 -20.52 7.84 21.84
C TYR A 71 -20.27 9.25 22.40
N GLY A 72 -20.71 10.28 21.67
CA GLY A 72 -20.49 11.69 22.01
C GLY A 72 -19.11 12.21 21.58
N PHE A 73 -19.03 13.53 21.40
CA PHE A 73 -17.84 14.21 20.88
C PHE A 73 -16.56 13.92 21.68
N ASN A 74 -16.61 14.04 23.01
CA ASN A 74 -15.42 13.92 23.85
C ASN A 74 -14.80 12.51 23.76
N SER A 75 -15.63 11.47 23.82
CA SER A 75 -15.19 10.07 23.68
C SER A 75 -14.60 9.81 22.30
N ALA A 76 -15.29 10.28 21.24
CA ALA A 76 -14.85 10.11 19.86
C ALA A 76 -13.52 10.82 19.58
N LEU A 77 -13.35 12.04 20.08
CA LEU A 77 -12.11 12.82 19.92
C LEU A 77 -10.91 12.07 20.47
N TRP A 78 -10.99 11.60 21.72
CA TRP A 78 -9.88 10.87 22.33
C TRP A 78 -9.62 9.50 21.68
N ALA A 79 -10.66 8.80 21.26
CA ALA A 79 -10.51 7.53 20.53
C ALA A 79 -9.81 7.72 19.19
N ILE A 80 -10.21 8.74 18.41
CA ILE A 80 -9.60 9.06 17.11
C ILE A 80 -8.15 9.52 17.29
N LEU A 81 -7.87 10.39 18.27
CA LEU A 81 -6.51 10.84 18.56
C LEU A 81 -5.60 9.68 18.97
N LEU A 82 -6.07 8.78 19.83
CA LEU A 82 -5.31 7.61 20.23
C LEU A 82 -5.00 6.71 19.03
N ALA A 83 -6.00 6.43 18.18
CA ALA A 83 -5.81 5.65 16.97
C ALA A 83 -4.80 6.31 16.02
N ALA A 84 -4.90 7.63 15.84
CA ALA A 84 -3.95 8.39 15.03
C ALA A 84 -2.52 8.27 15.57
N ILE A 85 -2.31 8.43 16.88
CA ILE A 85 -0.99 8.26 17.50
C ILE A 85 -0.42 6.86 17.21
N VAL A 86 -1.22 5.80 17.40
CA VAL A 86 -0.79 4.43 17.13
C VAL A 86 -0.41 4.24 15.66
N ILE A 87 -1.21 4.77 14.73
CA ILE A 87 -0.93 4.71 13.29
C ILE A 87 0.37 5.46 12.96
N PHE A 88 0.61 6.64 13.53
CA PHE A 88 1.84 7.39 13.28
C PHE A 88 3.07 6.69 13.88
N LEU A 89 2.97 6.20 15.11
CA LEU A 89 4.08 5.49 15.78
C LEU A 89 4.48 4.21 15.03
N THR A 90 3.51 3.53 14.44
CA THR A 90 3.76 2.32 13.64
C THR A 90 4.12 2.62 12.17
N GLY A 91 3.56 3.67 11.59
CA GLY A 91 3.78 4.05 10.18
C GLY A 91 5.11 4.75 9.92
N ILE A 92 5.59 5.58 10.85
CA ILE A 92 6.89 6.27 10.72
C ILE A 92 8.06 5.30 10.48
N PRO A 93 8.28 4.24 11.29
CA PRO A 93 9.39 3.33 11.06
C PRO A 93 9.27 2.60 9.72
N ILE A 94 8.05 2.19 9.32
CA ILE A 94 7.78 1.56 8.03
C ILE A 94 8.17 2.50 6.88
N ALA A 95 7.65 3.74 6.91
CA ALA A 95 7.93 4.75 5.89
C ALA A 95 9.42 5.10 5.82
N TYR A 96 10.09 5.20 6.97
CA TYR A 96 11.53 5.46 7.05
C TYR A 96 12.34 4.36 6.36
N TYR A 97 12.07 3.09 6.66
CA TYR A 97 12.80 1.97 6.07
C TYR A 97 12.51 1.79 4.58
N SER A 98 11.24 1.94 4.16
CA SER A 98 10.88 1.95 2.73
C SER A 98 11.60 3.07 1.97
N ALA A 99 11.67 4.27 2.54
CA ALA A 99 12.35 5.41 1.92
C ALA A 99 13.88 5.27 1.89
N ARG A 100 14.48 4.72 2.95
CA ARG A 100 15.94 4.51 3.09
C ARG A 100 16.43 3.43 2.14
N TYR A 101 15.74 2.30 2.07
CA TYR A 101 16.13 1.15 1.26
C TYR A 101 15.55 1.19 -0.16
N ASN A 102 14.66 2.14 -0.49
CA ASN A 102 13.99 2.27 -1.79
C ASN A 102 13.28 0.98 -2.21
N ILE A 103 12.51 0.44 -1.26
CA ILE A 103 11.75 -0.79 -1.40
C ILE A 103 10.29 -0.52 -1.05
N ASP A 104 9.40 -1.27 -1.69
CA ASP A 104 7.98 -1.27 -1.35
C ASP A 104 7.70 -2.15 -0.11
N MET A 105 6.50 -1.99 0.47
CA MET A 105 6.05 -2.71 1.67
C MET A 105 6.15 -4.23 1.49
N ASP A 106 5.81 -4.75 0.31
CA ASP A 106 5.94 -6.17 -0.01
C ASP A 106 7.39 -6.67 0.11
N LEU A 107 8.36 -5.88 -0.32
CA LEU A 107 9.77 -6.24 -0.19
C LEU A 107 10.26 -6.08 1.25
N LEU A 108 9.74 -5.09 1.98
CA LEU A 108 10.04 -4.88 3.39
C LEU A 108 9.59 -6.08 4.23
N THR A 109 8.38 -6.60 4.01
CA THR A 109 7.88 -7.79 4.72
C THR A 109 8.66 -9.05 4.38
N ARG A 110 9.06 -9.23 3.10
CA ARG A 110 9.99 -10.32 2.71
C ARG A 110 11.29 -10.24 3.49
N GLY A 111 11.88 -9.04 3.61
CA GLY A 111 13.13 -8.79 4.32
C GLY A 111 13.01 -8.88 5.85
N ALA A 112 11.82 -8.63 6.40
CA ALA A 112 11.54 -8.64 7.84
C ALA A 112 11.30 -10.05 8.43
N GLY A 113 11.53 -11.12 7.66
CA GLY A 113 11.44 -12.51 8.13
C GLY A 113 10.15 -13.25 7.75
N PHE A 114 9.18 -12.58 7.10
CA PHE A 114 7.93 -13.21 6.64
C PHE A 114 8.12 -14.03 5.34
N GLY A 115 9.23 -13.84 4.63
CA GLY A 115 9.53 -14.54 3.39
C GLY A 115 8.54 -14.25 2.27
N TYR A 116 8.56 -15.08 1.21
CA TYR A 116 7.70 -14.88 0.04
C TYR A 116 6.21 -15.09 0.36
N LEU A 117 5.87 -16.10 1.15
CA LEU A 117 4.48 -16.40 1.49
C LEU A 117 3.85 -15.30 2.32
N GLY A 118 4.52 -14.84 3.38
CA GLY A 118 3.96 -13.79 4.22
C GLY A 118 3.81 -12.46 3.49
N SER A 119 4.74 -12.14 2.58
CA SER A 119 4.61 -10.97 1.70
C SER A 119 3.40 -11.04 0.75
N THR A 120 3.11 -12.22 0.20
CA THR A 120 1.90 -12.41 -0.62
C THR A 120 0.63 -12.26 0.22
N ILE A 121 0.63 -12.72 1.47
CA ILE A 121 -0.52 -12.56 2.36
C ILE A 121 -0.72 -11.08 2.71
N THR A 122 0.36 -10.36 3.04
CA THR A 122 0.26 -8.92 3.35
C THR A 122 -0.20 -8.13 2.14
N SER A 123 0.30 -8.44 0.93
CA SER A 123 -0.14 -7.76 -0.29
C SER A 123 -1.60 -8.06 -0.62
N LEU A 124 -2.06 -9.29 -0.38
CA LEU A 124 -3.47 -9.65 -0.51
C LEU A 124 -4.36 -8.85 0.45
N ILE A 125 -3.95 -8.72 1.72
CA ILE A 125 -4.67 -7.91 2.72
C ILE A 125 -4.79 -6.46 2.23
N TYR A 126 -3.70 -5.87 1.74
CA TYR A 126 -3.74 -4.50 1.20
C TYR A 126 -4.62 -4.37 -0.05
N ALA A 127 -4.54 -5.32 -0.98
CA ALA A 127 -5.39 -5.33 -2.16
C ALA A 127 -6.88 -5.42 -1.77
N SER A 128 -7.23 -6.31 -0.84
CA SER A 128 -8.60 -6.43 -0.33
C SER A 128 -9.09 -5.15 0.34
N PHE A 129 -8.24 -4.50 1.15
CA PHE A 129 -8.56 -3.21 1.76
C PHE A 129 -8.89 -2.16 0.69
N THR A 130 -8.08 -2.06 -0.36
CA THR A 130 -8.33 -1.13 -1.47
C THR A 130 -9.67 -1.40 -2.16
N PHE A 131 -10.02 -2.66 -2.41
CA PHE A 131 -11.32 -3.01 -2.99
C PHE A 131 -12.50 -2.64 -2.08
N ILE A 132 -12.36 -2.84 -0.77
CA ILE A 132 -13.40 -2.47 0.20
C ILE A 132 -13.63 -0.97 0.18
N PHE A 133 -12.57 -0.16 0.25
CA PHE A 133 -12.70 1.30 0.21
C PHE A 133 -13.22 1.80 -1.14
N PHE A 134 -12.75 1.23 -2.25
CA PHE A 134 -13.29 1.56 -3.57
C PHE A 134 -14.80 1.30 -3.65
N ALA A 135 -15.27 0.15 -3.14
CA ALA A 135 -16.69 -0.17 -3.11
C ALA A 135 -17.50 0.75 -2.19
N LEU A 136 -16.95 1.10 -1.01
CA LEU A 136 -17.59 2.03 -0.08
C LEU A 136 -17.68 3.45 -0.66
N GLU A 137 -16.60 3.98 -1.21
CA GLU A 137 -16.60 5.28 -1.88
C GLU A 137 -17.59 5.32 -3.05
N GLY A 138 -17.62 4.27 -3.87
CA GLY A 138 -18.60 4.12 -4.95
C GLY A 138 -20.04 4.10 -4.43
N SER A 139 -20.30 3.39 -3.32
CA SER A 139 -21.63 3.35 -2.70
C SER A 139 -22.06 4.69 -2.12
N ILE A 140 -21.16 5.42 -1.47
CA ILE A 140 -21.44 6.75 -0.93
C ILE A 140 -21.69 7.74 -2.09
N MET A 141 -20.88 7.68 -3.15
CA MET A 141 -21.03 8.53 -4.33
C MET A 141 -22.36 8.26 -5.07
N ALA A 142 -22.74 7.00 -5.25
CA ALA A 142 -24.02 6.64 -5.88
C ALA A 142 -25.23 7.16 -5.07
N GLN A 143 -25.16 7.09 -3.75
CA GLN A 143 -26.18 7.65 -2.86
C GLN A 143 -26.23 9.17 -2.95
N ALA A 144 -25.08 9.85 -2.93
CA ALA A 144 -24.98 11.29 -3.08
C ALA A 144 -25.52 11.77 -4.45
N LEU A 145 -25.24 11.02 -5.52
CA LEU A 145 -25.75 11.30 -6.87
C LEU A 145 -27.27 11.14 -6.94
N THR A 146 -27.79 10.06 -6.36
CA THR A 146 -29.24 9.81 -6.25
C THR A 146 -29.95 10.95 -5.51
N LEU A 147 -29.39 11.40 -4.38
CA LEU A 147 -29.96 12.49 -3.58
C LEU A 147 -29.89 13.85 -4.29
N SER A 148 -28.84 14.11 -5.07
CA SER A 148 -28.62 15.39 -5.75
C SER A 148 -29.38 15.52 -7.08
N THR A 149 -29.57 14.44 -7.82
CA THR A 149 -30.18 14.43 -9.16
C THR A 149 -31.57 13.79 -9.20
N GLY A 150 -31.95 13.04 -8.17
CA GLY A 150 -33.18 12.25 -8.14
C GLY A 150 -33.15 10.99 -9.00
N LEU A 151 -31.99 10.62 -9.58
CA LEU A 151 -31.84 9.41 -10.39
C LEU A 151 -32.09 8.14 -9.55
N PRO A 152 -32.66 7.07 -10.14
CA PRO A 152 -32.85 5.82 -9.43
C PRO A 152 -31.48 5.22 -9.06
N LEU A 153 -31.36 4.72 -7.83
CA LEU A 153 -30.10 4.23 -7.26
C LEU A 153 -29.30 3.27 -8.18
N PRO A 154 -29.92 2.30 -8.89
CA PRO A 154 -29.18 1.45 -9.83
C PRO A 154 -28.47 2.20 -10.95
N ALA A 155 -29.04 3.31 -11.43
CA ALA A 155 -28.42 4.15 -12.45
C ALA A 155 -27.25 4.95 -11.88
N SER A 156 -27.31 5.33 -10.60
CA SER A 156 -26.24 6.07 -9.93
C SER A 156 -25.01 5.22 -9.61
N TYR A 157 -25.10 3.89 -9.74
CA TYR A 157 -23.97 2.96 -9.61
C TYR A 157 -23.20 2.71 -10.92
N LEU A 158 -23.73 3.16 -12.06
CA LEU A 158 -23.16 2.99 -13.40
C LEU A 158 -22.38 4.24 -13.81
#